data_AF-W8YQ77-F1
#
_entry.id   AF-W8YQ77-F1
#
_cell.length_a   1.000
_cell.length_b   1.000
_cell.length_c   1.000
_cell.angle_alpha   90.00
_cell.angle_beta   90.00
_cell.angle_gamma   90.00
#
_symmetry.space_group_name_H-M   'P 1'
#
loop_
_entity.id
_entity.type
_entity.pdbx_description
1 polymer ?
#
loop_
_entity_poly.entity_id
_entity_poly.type
_entity_poly.pdbx_seq_one_letter_code
_entity_poly.pdbx_strand_id
1 'polypeptide(L)'
;MREYRLLDDSILMTDGAGLWLKRLGREPEPVTADDIMPDLLELLEAQRIAKVAKLQMELAHALDESMKLGAEEEAKTVLEAYRPVLEERGSIQ
;
A
#
# COMPACT_ATOMS: atom_id res chain seq x y z
N MET A 1 7.03 22.29 2.24
CA MET A 1 6.80 21.58 0.96
C MET A 1 6.75 20.09 1.26
N ARG A 2 5.70 19.39 0.83
CA ARG A 2 5.58 17.93 0.91
C ARG A 2 6.08 17.32 -0.39
N GLU A 3 6.71 16.16 -0.29
CA GLU A 3 7.26 15.43 -1.42
C GLU A 3 6.74 14.00 -1.41
N TYR A 4 6.33 13.52 -2.57
CA TYR A 4 5.83 12.18 -2.80
C TYR A 4 6.62 11.56 -3.95
N ARG A 5 7.23 10.40 -3.70
CA ARG A 5 7.89 9.65 -4.77
C ARG A 5 6.84 8.82 -5.51
N LEU A 6 6.76 9.02 -6.82
CA LEU A 6 5.90 8.26 -7.72
C LEU A 6 6.57 6.95 -8.13
N LEU A 7 5.82 6.08 -8.80
CA LEU A 7 6.31 4.75 -9.20
C LEU A 7 7.41 4.80 -10.27
N ASP A 8 7.48 5.89 -11.04
CA ASP A 8 8.51 6.16 -12.05
C ASP A 8 9.77 6.85 -11.47
N ASP A 9 9.92 6.85 -10.14
CA ASP A 9 10.97 7.54 -9.37
C ASP A 9 10.96 9.08 -9.49
N SER A 10 9.96 9.67 -10.15
CA SER A 10 9.76 11.12 -10.10
C SER A 10 9.27 11.57 -8.73
N ILE A 11 9.48 12.85 -8.42
CA ILE A 11 9.09 13.47 -7.14
C ILE A 11 8.01 14.50 -7.41
N LEU A 12 6.79 14.22 -6.94
CA LEU A 12 5.72 15.19 -6.86
C LEU A 12 5.90 16.04 -5.61
N MET A 13 6.00 17.35 -5.80
CA MET A 13 6.19 18.34 -4.76
C MET A 13 4.93 19.20 -4.65
N THR A 14 4.50 19.51 -3.43
CA THR A 14 3.36 20.41 -3.19
C THR A 14 3.53 21.23 -1.92
N ASP A 15 3.03 22.45 -1.92
CA ASP A 15 2.92 23.31 -0.73
C ASP A 15 1.45 23.53 -0.30
N GLY A 16 0.51 22.84 -0.96
CA GLY A 16 -0.93 23.00 -0.77
C GLY A 16 -1.58 24.04 -1.70
N ALA A 17 -0.80 24.90 -2.35
CA ALA A 17 -1.27 25.87 -3.34
C ALA A 17 -0.90 25.48 -4.77
N GLY A 18 0.25 24.83 -4.96
CA GLY A 18 0.71 24.34 -6.25
C GLY A 18 1.19 22.89 -6.23
N LEU A 19 1.35 22.34 -7.43
CA LEU A 19 1.96 21.04 -7.69
C LEU A 19 3.12 21.23 -8.66
N TRP A 20 4.24 20.59 -8.36
CA TRP A 20 5.42 20.57 -9.21
C TRP A 20 5.96 19.15 -9.32
N LEU A 21 6.39 18.77 -10.50
CA LEU A 21 6.94 17.45 -10.76
C LEU A 21 8.41 17.55 -11.13
N LYS A 22 9.25 16.86 -10.35
CA LYS A 22 10.67 16.75 -10.59
C LYS A 22 10.99 15.36 -11.15
N ARG A 23 11.46 15.33 -12.40
CA ARG A 23 11.93 14.10 -13.06
C ARG A 23 13.46 14.04 -13.01
N LEU A 24 14.01 12.83 -13.11
CA LEU A 24 15.45 12.63 -13.09
C LEU A 24 16.14 13.46 -14.20
N GLY A 25 17.12 14.27 -13.82
CA GLY A 25 17.87 15.12 -14.75
C GLY A 25 17.10 16.33 -15.30
N ARG A 26 15.92 16.67 -14.74
CA ARG A 26 15.15 17.87 -15.10
C ARG A 26 14.90 18.74 -13.87
N GLU A 27 14.77 20.04 -14.12
CA GLU A 27 14.27 20.98 -13.12
C GLU A 27 12.78 20.71 -12.81
N PRO A 28 12.30 21.03 -11.60
CA PRO A 28 10.88 20.89 -11.28
C PRO A 28 9.98 21.75 -12.19
N GLU A 29 8.95 21.14 -12.76
CA GLU A 29 7.98 21.79 -13.66
C GLU A 29 6.59 21.84 -13.00
N PRO A 30 5.81 22.93 -13.15
CA PRO A 30 4.45 22.97 -12.62
C PRO A 30 3.55 21.95 -13.34
N VAL A 31 2.69 21.27 -12.58
CA VAL A 31 1.72 20.30 -13.11
C VAL A 31 0.33 20.56 -12.53
N THR A 32 -0.71 20.08 -13.20
CA THR A 32 -2.08 20.13 -12.65
C THR A 32 -2.42 18.85 -11.90
N ALA A 33 -3.52 18.88 -11.14
CA ALA A 33 -4.04 17.69 -10.49
C ALA A 33 -4.46 16.61 -11.52
N ASP A 34 -5.01 17.02 -12.66
CA ASP A 34 -5.45 16.10 -13.70
C ASP A 34 -4.27 15.39 -14.38
N ASP A 35 -3.14 16.10 -14.56
CA ASP A 35 -1.92 15.52 -15.14
C ASP A 35 -1.34 14.39 -14.28
N ILE A 36 -1.47 14.49 -12.96
CA ILE A 36 -0.83 13.59 -12.00
C ILE A 36 -1.80 12.59 -11.35
N MET A 37 -3.10 12.74 -11.59
CA MET A 37 -4.14 11.90 -10.97
C MET A 37 -3.92 10.40 -11.24
N PRO A 38 -3.58 9.95 -12.46
CA PRO A 38 -3.33 8.53 -12.71
C PRO A 38 -2.19 7.99 -11.85
N ASP A 39 -1.05 8.69 -11.81
CA ASP A 39 0.12 8.28 -11.03
C ASP A 39 -0.17 8.26 -9.53
N LEU A 40 -0.98 9.21 -9.04
CA LEU A 40 -1.41 9.24 -7.64
C LEU A 40 -2.32 8.06 -7.29
N LEU A 41 -3.25 7.68 -8.18
CA LEU A 41 -4.11 6.52 -7.98
C LEU A 41 -3.30 5.23 -7.95
N GLU A 42 -2.33 5.08 -8.85
CA GLU A 42 -1.41 3.94 -8.85
C GLU A 42 -0.55 3.89 -7.59
N LEU A 43 -0.02 5.04 -7.13
CA LEU A 43 0.72 5.12 -5.88
C LEU A 43 -0.14 4.71 -4.68
N LEU A 44 -1.39 5.17 -4.61
CA LEU A 44 -2.34 4.81 -3.55
C LEU A 44 -2.66 3.31 -3.58
N GLU A 45 -2.84 2.74 -4.76
CA GLU A 45 -3.03 1.31 -4.95
C GLU A 45 -1.82 0.52 -4.44
N ALA A 46 -0.61 0.90 -4.85
CA ALA A 46 0.64 0.26 -4.42
C ALA A 46 0.81 0.35 -2.88
N GLN A 47 0.54 1.52 -2.29
CA GLN A 47 0.57 1.70 -0.83
C GLN A 47 -0.47 0.84 -0.12
N ARG A 48 -1.68 0.72 -0.68
CA ARG A 48 -2.71 -0.16 -0.14
C ARG A 48 -2.27 -1.61 -0.18
N ILE A 49 -1.75 -2.09 -1.31
CA ILE A 49 -1.25 -3.46 -1.47
C ILE A 49 -0.15 -3.74 -0.45
N ALA A 50 0.85 -2.86 -0.35
CA ALA A 50 1.96 -3.01 0.59
C ALA A 50 1.49 -3.03 2.06
N LYS A 51 0.56 -2.14 2.42
CA LYS A 51 -0.01 -2.09 3.78
C LYS A 51 -0.77 -3.37 4.10
N VAL A 52 -1.59 -3.87 3.18
CA VAL A 52 -2.33 -5.12 3.39
C VAL A 52 -1.37 -6.31 3.52
N ALA A 53 -0.36 -6.41 2.66
CA ALA A 53 0.64 -7.48 2.74
C ALA A 53 1.35 -7.47 4.11
N LYS A 54 1.74 -6.29 4.61
CA LYS A 54 2.34 -6.15 5.94
C LYS A 54 1.40 -6.64 7.05
N LEU A 55 0.14 -6.20 7.03
CA LEU A 55 -0.85 -6.63 8.03
C LEU A 55 -1.09 -8.14 7.99
N GLN A 56 -1.07 -8.75 6.79
CA GLN A 56 -1.18 -10.20 6.64
C GLN A 56 0.01 -10.94 7.24
N MET A 57 1.23 -10.43 7.06
CA MET A 57 2.43 -11.01 7.69
C MET A 57 2.38 -10.89 9.22
N GLU A 58 1.98 -9.73 9.75
CA GLU A 58 1.82 -9.52 11.18
C GLU A 58 0.75 -10.44 11.77
N LEU A 59 -0.38 -10.62 11.07
CA LEU A 59 -1.43 -11.55 11.47
C LEU A 59 -0.93 -13.00 11.48
N ALA A 60 -0.25 -13.44 10.42
CA ALA A 60 0.30 -14.79 10.35
C ALA A 60 1.29 -15.06 11.48
N HIS A 61 2.14 -14.08 11.82
CA HIS A 61 3.06 -14.18 12.93
C HIS A 61 2.34 -14.31 14.28
N ALA A 62 1.36 -13.45 14.56
CA ALA A 62 0.58 -13.49 15.79
C ALA A 62 -0.19 -14.82 15.97
N LEU A 63 -0.68 -15.39 14.87
CA LEU A 63 -1.36 -16.69 14.88
C LEU A 63 -0.40 -17.84 15.16
N ASP A 64 0.79 -17.84 14.54
CA ASP A 64 1.84 -18.83 14.83
C ASP A 64 2.28 -18.76 16.31
N GLU A 65 2.44 -17.55 16.86
CA GLU A 65 2.73 -17.37 18.29
C GLU A 65 1.58 -17.88 19.18
N SER A 66 0.33 -17.61 18.82
CA SER A 66 -0.84 -18.09 19.57
C SER A 66 -0.92 -19.62 19.59
N MET A 67 -0.64 -20.28 18.47
CA MET A 67 -0.57 -21.74 18.39
C MET A 67 0.54 -22.30 19.28
N LYS A 68 1.72 -21.68 19.31
CA LYS A 68 2.84 -22.06 20.21
C LYS A 68 2.50 -21.91 21.68
N LEU A 69 1.64 -20.95 22.03
CA LEU A 69 1.15 -20.72 23.39
C LEU A 69 -0.04 -21.62 23.77
N GLY A 70 -0.48 -22.52 22.89
CA GLY A 70 -1.56 -23.47 23.14
C GLY A 70 -2.97 -22.93 22.84
N ALA A 71 -3.10 -21.75 22.22
CA ALA A 71 -4.37 -21.16 21.77
C ALA A 71 -4.67 -21.53 20.31
N GLU A 72 -4.56 -22.82 19.98
CA GLU A 72 -4.66 -23.33 18.61
C GLU A 72 -6.07 -23.16 18.03
N GLU A 73 -7.11 -23.35 18.84
CA GLU A 73 -8.51 -23.27 18.39
C GLU A 73 -8.95 -21.82 18.15
N GLU A 74 -8.47 -20.88 18.96
CA GLU A 74 -8.65 -19.44 18.74
C GLU A 74 -7.93 -18.99 17.47
N ALA A 75 -6.70 -19.45 17.25
CA ALA A 75 -5.94 -19.15 16.04
C ALA A 75 -6.61 -19.70 14.77
N LYS A 76 -7.14 -20.93 14.81
CA LYS A 76 -7.92 -21.51 13.71
C LYS A 76 -9.17 -20.68 13.42
N THR A 77 -9.91 -20.26 14.45
CA THR A 77 -11.12 -19.44 14.29
C THR A 77 -10.83 -18.16 13.52
N VAL A 78 -9.72 -17.49 13.85
CA VAL A 78 -9.29 -16.26 13.16
C VAL A 78 -8.87 -16.54 11.72
N LEU A 79 -8.14 -17.63 11.46
CA LEU A 79 -7.77 -18.05 10.09
C LEU A 79 -9.00 -18.34 9.22
N GLU A 80 -10.01 -19.02 9.77
CA GLU A 80 -11.25 -19.33 9.06
C GLU A 80 -12.06 -18.08 8.74
N ALA A 81 -12.16 -17.15 9.68
CA ALA A 81 -12.81 -15.86 9.45
C ALA A 81 -12.11 -15.04 8.37
N TYR A 82 -10.79 -15.18 8.22
CA TYR A 82 -9.99 -14.45 7.24
C TYR A 82 -9.87 -15.16 5.88
N ARG A 83 -10.26 -16.44 5.79
CA ARG A 83 -10.18 -17.26 4.56
C ARG A 83 -10.89 -16.63 3.34
N PRO A 84 -12.10 -16.08 3.44
CA PRO A 84 -12.79 -15.47 2.29
C PRO A 84 -12.01 -14.29 1.69
N VAL A 85 -11.35 -13.50 2.54
CA VAL A 85 -10.54 -12.33 2.12
C VAL A 85 -9.29 -12.77 1.36
N LEU A 86 -8.73 -13.94 1.67
CA LEU A 86 -7.59 -14.52 0.97
C LEU A 86 -8.00 -15.14 -0.37
N GLU A 87 -9.15 -15.81 -0.42
CA GLU A 87 -9.68 -16.48 -1.62
C GLU A 87 -10.18 -15.49 -2.69
N GLU A 88 -10.80 -14.38 -2.29
CA GLU A 88 -11.18 -13.30 -3.21
C GLU A 88 -9.96 -12.71 -3.93
N ARG A 89 -8.79 -12.67 -3.27
CA ARG A 89 -7.55 -12.15 -3.87
C ARG A 89 -6.88 -13.12 -4.85
N GLY A 90 -6.97 -14.42 -4.60
CA GLY A 90 -6.47 -15.45 -5.53
C GLY A 90 -7.26 -15.50 -6.85
N SER A 91 -8.48 -14.97 -6.84
CA SER A 91 -9.41 -14.96 -7.97
C SER A 91 -9.24 -13.73 -8.90
N ILE A 92 -8.37 -12.78 -8.54
CA ILE A 92 -8.10 -11.54 -9.31
C ILE A 92 -6.72 -11.62 -10.01
N GLN A 93 -6.24 -12.84 -10.31
CA GLN A 93 -5.05 -13.06 -11.15
C GLN A 93 -5.43 -13.22 -12.62
#